data_AF-A0A2E5WFR7-F1
#
_entry.id   AF-A0A2E5WFR7-F1
#
_cell.length_a   1.000
_cell.length_b   1.000
_cell.length_c   1.000
_cell.angle_alpha   90.00
_cell.angle_beta   90.00
_cell.angle_gamma   90.00
#
_symmetry.space_group_name_H-M   'P 1'
#
loop_
_entity.id
_entity.type
_entity.pdbx_description
1 polymer ?
#
loop_
_entity_poly.entity_id
_entity_poly.type
_entity_poly.pdbx_seq_one_letter_code
_entity_poly.pdbx_strand_id
1 'polypeptide(L)'
;MLVGVLVLTSLDHALRMRQVPGVVVPEAVLDRFGQSDDRASQAQVGRDLAAEQIRRIQSEEWAGVYLMSPASHDPVIDVLRAGLT
;
A
#
# COMPACT_ATOMS: atom_id res chain seq x y z
N MET A 1 13.05 -14.73 4.83
CA MET A 1 11.61 -14.45 5.07
C MET A 1 11.25 -13.21 4.27
N LEU A 2 10.12 -13.22 3.56
CA LEU A 2 9.65 -12.09 2.77
C LEU A 2 8.55 -11.35 3.53
N VAL A 3 8.52 -10.03 3.40
CA VAL A 3 7.43 -9.20 3.95
C VAL A 3 6.38 -8.97 2.89
N GLY A 4 5.11 -9.21 3.21
CA GLY A 4 4.00 -8.93 2.32
C GLY A 4 3.59 -7.46 2.36
N VAL A 5 3.48 -6.81 1.20
CA VAL A 5 2.94 -5.44 1.07
C VAL A 5 1.68 -5.50 0.22
N LEU A 6 0.53 -5.12 0.81
CA LEU A 6 -0.74 -5.01 0.09
C LEU A 6 -0.96 -3.57 -0.38
N VAL A 7 -1.13 -3.37 -1.68
CA VAL A 7 -1.49 -2.07 -2.26
C VAL A 7 -2.99 -1.85 -2.11
N LEU A 8 -3.36 -0.94 -1.21
CA LEU A 8 -4.73 -0.46 -1.07
C LEU A 8 -5.06 0.50 -2.22
N THR A 9 -6.32 0.55 -2.65
CA THR A 9 -6.72 1.32 -3.85
C THR A 9 -7.78 2.37 -3.59
N SER A 10 -8.40 2.35 -2.41
CA SER A 10 -9.45 3.28 -2.01
C SER A 10 -9.68 3.24 -0.50
N LEU A 11 -10.38 4.26 0.02
CA LEU A 11 -10.86 4.28 1.41
C LEU A 11 -11.73 3.04 1.71
N ASP A 12 -12.67 2.71 0.83
CA ASP A 12 -13.53 1.52 0.97
C ASP A 12 -12.73 0.22 1.00
N HIS A 13 -11.63 0.14 0.22
CA HIS A 13 -10.76 -1.03 0.25
C HIS A 13 -10.04 -1.12 1.62
N ALA A 14 -9.51 -0.01 2.13
CA ALA A 14 -8.88 0.05 3.45
C ALA A 14 -9.85 -0.32 4.59
N LEU A 15 -11.09 0.20 4.54
CA LEU A 15 -12.13 -0.13 5.52
C LEU A 15 -12.53 -1.61 5.49
N ARG A 16 -12.62 -2.21 4.30
CA ARG A 16 -12.86 -3.66 4.17
C ARG A 16 -11.69 -4.48 4.74
N MET A 17 -10.44 -4.06 4.50
CA MET A 17 -9.28 -4.73 5.07
C MET A 17 -9.24 -4.67 6.60
N ARG A 18 -9.73 -3.58 7.21
CA ARG A 18 -9.87 -3.45 8.67
C ARG A 18 -10.83 -4.46 9.29
N GLN A 19 -11.73 -5.05 8.48
CA GLN A 19 -12.66 -6.10 8.93
C GLN A 19 -12.04 -7.51 8.89
N VAL A 20 -10.86 -7.68 8.27
CA VAL A 20 -10.18 -8.97 8.20
C VAL A 20 -9.56 -9.30 9.56
N PRO A 21 -9.83 -10.47 10.16
CA PRO A 21 -9.25 -10.86 11.44
C PRO A 21 -7.71 -10.82 11.41
N GLY A 22 -7.12 -10.16 12.40
CA GLY A 22 -5.67 -10.02 12.53
C GLY A 22 -5.05 -8.91 11.66
N VAL A 23 -5.83 -8.20 10.85
CA VAL A 23 -5.37 -7.03 10.10
C VAL A 23 -5.67 -5.76 10.88
N VAL A 24 -4.65 -4.93 11.09
CA VAL A 24 -4.80 -3.59 11.66
C VAL A 24 -4.55 -2.57 10.56
N VAL A 25 -5.56 -1.75 10.26
CA VAL A 25 -5.43 -0.57 9.40
C VAL A 25 -5.41 0.67 10.30
N PRO A 26 -4.27 1.37 10.42
CA PRO A 26 -4.18 2.58 11.26
C PRO A 26 -5.12 3.69 10.78
N GLU A 27 -5.63 4.49 11.71
CA GLU A 27 -6.52 5.63 11.39
C GLU A 27 -5.85 6.61 10.41
N ALA A 28 -4.56 6.90 10.60
CA ALA A 28 -3.79 7.76 9.70
C ALA A 28 -3.76 7.28 8.23
N VAL A 29 -3.92 5.98 7.98
CA VAL A 29 -4.06 5.45 6.62
C VAL A 29 -5.43 5.81 6.05
N LEU A 30 -6.49 5.65 6.86
CA LEU A 30 -7.86 6.01 6.46
C LEU A 30 -7.97 7.53 6.21
N ASP A 31 -7.37 8.34 7.09
CA ASP A 31 -7.34 9.79 6.95
C ASP A 31 -6.71 10.22 5.62
N ARG A 32 -5.57 9.62 5.24
CA ARG A 32 -4.91 9.91 3.95
C ARG A 32 -5.79 9.56 2.75
N PHE A 33 -6.51 8.45 2.79
CA PHE A 33 -7.46 8.10 1.73
C PHE A 33 -8.69 9.04 1.72
N GLY A 34 -9.15 9.48 2.90
CA GLY A 34 -10.30 10.37 3.07
C GLY A 34 -10.08 11.83 2.66
N GLN A 35 -8.87 12.21 2.26
CA GLN A 35 -8.57 13.55 1.76
C GLN A 35 -9.16 13.85 0.37
N SER A 36 -9.60 12.83 -0.36
CA SER A 36 -10.19 12.98 -1.69
C SER A 36 -11.25 11.90 -1.93
N ASP A 37 -12.38 12.28 -2.53
CA ASP A 37 -13.39 11.33 -3.03
C ASP A 37 -13.07 10.81 -4.43
N ASP A 38 -12.07 11.38 -5.11
CA ASP A 38 -11.66 10.95 -6.44
C ASP A 38 -10.88 9.62 -6.39
N ARG A 39 -11.35 8.64 -7.17
CA ARG A 39 -10.79 7.29 -7.21
C ARG A 39 -9.35 7.27 -7.71
N ALA A 40 -8.98 8.13 -8.66
CA ALA A 40 -7.62 8.17 -9.18
C ALA A 40 -6.64 8.71 -8.12
N SER A 41 -7.05 9.76 -7.41
CA SER A 41 -6.32 10.34 -6.29
C SER A 41 -6.13 9.33 -5.15
N GLN A 42 -7.20 8.61 -4.77
CA GLN A 42 -7.09 7.55 -3.76
C GLN A 42 -6.15 6.42 -4.22
N ALA A 43 -6.23 5.99 -5.49
CA ALA A 43 -5.31 4.99 -6.01
C ALA A 43 -3.85 5.45 -5.93
N GLN A 44 -3.57 6.74 -6.15
CA GLN A 44 -2.23 7.30 -5.98
C GLN A 44 -1.78 7.26 -4.51
N VAL A 45 -2.64 7.67 -3.57
CA VAL A 45 -2.36 7.58 -2.13
C VAL A 45 -1.96 6.16 -1.72
N GLY A 46 -2.66 5.15 -2.24
CA GLY A 46 -2.36 3.75 -1.98
C GLY A 46 -0.99 3.30 -2.50
N ARG A 47 -0.58 3.78 -3.68
CA ARG A 47 0.76 3.52 -4.25
C ARG A 47 1.85 4.18 -3.42
N ASP A 48 1.63 5.42 -2.99
CA ASP A 48 2.58 6.18 -2.19
C ASP A 48 2.82 5.50 -0.83
N LEU A 49 1.74 5.11 -0.15
CA LEU A 49 1.79 4.34 1.09
C LEU A 49 2.55 3.02 0.92
N ALA A 50 2.29 2.28 -0.16
CA ALA A 50 2.99 1.03 -0.43
C ALA A 50 4.49 1.25 -0.67
N ALA A 51 4.86 2.28 -1.45
CA ALA A 51 6.26 2.65 -1.68
C ALA A 51 6.96 3.07 -0.38
N GLU A 52 6.29 3.83 0.50
CA GLU A 52 6.79 4.15 1.84
C GLU A 52 7.08 2.90 2.68
N GLN A 53 6.18 1.91 2.66
CA GLN A 53 6.41 0.65 3.38
C GLN A 53 7.59 -0.13 2.80
N ILE A 54 7.74 -0.18 1.47
CA ILE A 54 8.87 -0.86 0.82
C ILE A 54 10.19 -0.21 1.22
N ARG A 55 10.29 1.13 1.21
CA ARG A 55 11.50 1.83 1.67
C ARG A 55 11.86 1.50 3.11
N ARG A 56 10.86 1.43 3.99
CA ARG A 56 11.07 1.01 5.38
C ARG A 56 11.58 -0.44 5.47
N ILE A 57 10.96 -1.36 4.76
CA ILE A 57 11.37 -2.77 4.71
C ILE A 57 12.81 -2.90 4.18
N GLN A 58 13.20 -2.11 3.18
CA GLN A 58 14.59 -2.08 2.71
C GLN A 58 15.54 -1.56 3.80
N SER A 59 15.19 -0.48 4.50
CA SER A 59 16.02 0.10 5.56
C SER A 59 16.20 -0.81 6.77
N GLU A 60 15.28 -1.76 6.96
CA GLU A 60 15.34 -2.80 7.99
C GLU A 60 16.08 -4.08 7.51
N GLU A 61 16.68 -4.05 6.31
CA GLU A 61 17.51 -5.12 5.73
C GLU A 61 16.79 -6.47 5.56
N TRP A 62 15.47 -6.44 5.33
CA TRP A 62 14.73 -7.66 5.03
C TRP A 62 15.17 -8.30 3.71
N ALA A 63 15.09 -9.64 3.63
CA ALA A 63 15.52 -10.40 2.45
C ALA A 63 14.71 -10.11 1.17
N GLY A 64 13.56 -9.45 1.27
CA GLY A 64 12.76 -9.02 0.12
C GLY A 64 11.30 -8.74 0.44
N VAL A 65 10.59 -8.23 -0.57
CA VAL A 65 9.16 -7.90 -0.51
C VAL A 65 8.36 -8.80 -1.44
N TYR A 66 7.22 -9.29 -0.94
CA TYR A 66 6.16 -9.86 -1.76
C TYR A 66 5.04 -8.84 -1.92
N LEU A 67 4.88 -8.28 -3.12
CA LEU A 67 3.86 -7.28 -3.40
C LEU A 67 2.54 -7.94 -3.81
N MET A 68 1.47 -7.63 -3.09
CA MET A 68 0.10 -8.00 -3.38
C MET A 68 -0.63 -6.77 -3.89
N SER A 69 -1.10 -6.82 -5.14
CA SER A 69 -1.82 -5.69 -5.75
C SER A 69 -3.05 -6.19 -6.50
N PRO A 70 -4.21 -5.54 -6.33
CA PRO A 70 -5.39 -5.82 -7.16
C PRO A 70 -5.29 -5.18 -8.57
N ALA A 71 -4.24 -4.40 -8.86
CA ALA A 71 -4.07 -3.70 -10.13
C ALA A 71 -3.29 -4.53 -11.17
N SER A 72 -3.45 -4.17 -12.45
CA SER A 72 -2.63 -4.70 -13.56
C SER A 72 -1.16 -4.27 -13.46
N HIS A 73 -0.30 -4.81 -14.34
CA HIS A 73 1.17 -4.77 -14.23
C HIS A 73 1.80 -3.37 -14.03
N ASP A 74 1.35 -2.32 -14.73
CA ASP A 74 2.04 -1.03 -14.71
C ASP A 74 2.04 -0.35 -13.32
N PRO A 75 0.90 -0.20 -12.63
CA PRO A 75 0.86 0.28 -11.24
C PRO A 75 1.76 -0.49 -10.25
N VAL A 76 1.98 -1.78 -10.48
CA VAL A 76 2.86 -2.60 -9.62
C VAL A 76 4.31 -2.19 -9.79
N ILE A 77 4.76 -2.03 -11.04
CA ILE A 77 6.14 -1.64 -11.33
C ILE A 77 6.45 -0.24 -10.80
N ASP A 78 5.50 0.70 -10.90
CA ASP A 78 5.69 2.06 -10.39
C ASP A 78 5.88 2.09 -8.86
N VAL A 79 5.12 1.27 -8.12
CA VAL A 79 5.29 1.12 -6.67
C VAL A 79 6.66 0.54 -6.33
N LEU A 80 7.09 -0.51 -7.04
CA LEU A 80 8.40 -1.11 -6.81
C LEU A 80 9.52 -0.12 -7.13
N ARG A 81 9.44 0.62 -8.24
CA ARG A 81 10.43 1.64 -8.60
C ARG A 81 10.50 2.75 -7.56
N ALA A 82 9.37 3.25 -7.07
CA ALA A 82 9.35 4.29 -6.05
C ALA A 82 9.80 3.79 -4.66
N GLY A 83 9.68 2.49 -4.40
CA GLY A 83 10.01 1.88 -3.12
C GLY A 83 11.45 1.37 -2.99
N LEU A 84 12.10 1.02 -4.10
CA LEU A 84 13.42 0.36 -4.12
C LEU A 84 14.61 1.30 -4.39
N THR A 85 14.40 2.61 -4.31
CA THR A 85 15.43 3.66 -4.47
C THR A 85 16.15 3.96 -3.18
#